data_AF-A0A327ND76-F1
#
_entry.id   AF-A0A327ND76-F1
#
_cell.length_a   1.000
_cell.length_b   1.000
_cell.length_c   1.000
_cell.angle_alpha   90.00
_cell.angle_beta   90.00
_cell.angle_gamma   90.00
#
_symmetry.space_group_name_H-M   'P 1'
#
loop_
_entity.id
_entity.type
_entity.pdbx_description
1 polymer ?
#
loop_
_entity_poly.entity_id
_entity_poly.type
_entity_poly.pdbx_seq_one_letter_code
_entity_poly.pdbx_strand_id
1 'polypeptide(L)'
;MKQFFIFLLLSLGLCNTSLFAQKKSTKVYIAEVSIPKVLPGPQLKRRNDEITFQAKNKINNLLDLFTTLTSNSLTESERSSVIQNSYLPNQNQIFYNDAVVVEDDIDPKHTTSENTSELAVDRYLRDMDLFYSKADTVSIKFTQIITSPVQDGKEYIYIKVFFTSVFNGRHTQFKIPYQPIHRIAELKAELVEGKWRTYITRLAFLRSGEGLTELSRPIIKNEFGPKKSLDSKPVSFLQDDNTSDSVMVKWDVQWLTIVKSTLEMIPVGSYQRSNSSTKALNSISITLAKDDQKLTFKRLDGTQIGFSQIIVKDPKINDPDIDDLEDINRLSRKYRIKGWGQIAAGLLALGVSYAGYTSLQTSYNDYTAKLSNINSEYAIWQTMTQQSGGGISTPMTFSEYARPGIYAVYGGGVVGSGLIINGIRHLLKAGRLKR
;
A
#
# COMPACT_ATOMS: atom_id res chain seq x y z
N MET A 1 -6.38 -49.53 -18.33
CA MET A 1 -5.77 -48.95 -17.10
C MET A 1 -4.76 -47.82 -17.37
N LYS A 2 -3.80 -47.93 -18.30
CA LYS A 2 -2.80 -46.87 -18.54
C LYS A 2 -3.37 -45.48 -18.88
N GLN A 3 -4.47 -45.39 -19.65
CA GLN A 3 -5.05 -44.09 -20.02
C GLN A 3 -5.83 -43.41 -18.88
N PHE A 4 -6.42 -44.16 -17.95
CA PHE A 4 -7.12 -43.61 -16.78
C PHE A 4 -6.14 -42.95 -15.81
N PHE A 5 -4.94 -43.51 -15.67
CA PHE A 5 -3.87 -42.96 -14.84
C PHE A 5 -3.33 -41.62 -15.38
N ILE A 6 -3.27 -41.45 -16.72
CA ILE A 6 -2.85 -40.20 -17.36
C ILE A 6 -3.87 -39.08 -17.12
N PHE A 7 -5.18 -39.37 -17.24
CA PHE A 7 -6.22 -38.37 -16.93
C PHE A 7 -6.28 -38.01 -15.45
N LEU A 8 -6.06 -38.98 -14.55
CA LEU A 8 -5.95 -38.71 -13.11
C LEU A 8 -4.73 -37.81 -12.81
N LEU A 9 -3.57 -38.10 -13.39
CA LEU A 9 -2.36 -37.26 -13.26
C LEU A 9 -2.55 -35.85 -13.85
N LEU A 10 -3.27 -35.72 -14.97
CA LEU A 10 -3.57 -34.40 -15.55
C LEU A 10 -4.52 -33.60 -14.66
N SER A 11 -5.53 -34.25 -14.05
CA SER A 11 -6.46 -33.61 -13.10
C SER A 11 -5.77 -33.19 -11.80
N LEU A 12 -4.86 -34.02 -11.26
CA LEU A 12 -4.03 -33.70 -10.09
C LEU A 12 -3.00 -32.60 -10.42
N GLY A 13 -2.45 -32.58 -11.64
CA GLY A 13 -1.60 -31.51 -12.14
C GLY A 13 -2.35 -30.17 -12.23
N LEU A 14 -3.61 -30.19 -12.69
CA LEU A 14 -4.44 -28.98 -12.75
C LEU A 14 -4.89 -28.49 -11.37
N CYS A 15 -5.21 -29.37 -10.41
CA CYS A 15 -5.56 -28.98 -9.05
C CYS A 15 -4.36 -28.43 -8.23
N ASN A 16 -3.13 -28.87 -8.48
CA ASN A 16 -1.96 -28.38 -7.76
C ASN A 16 -1.44 -27.02 -8.28
N THR A 17 -1.84 -26.58 -9.47
CA THR A 17 -1.42 -25.26 -10.00
C THR A 17 -2.14 -24.07 -9.37
N SER A 18 -3.26 -24.27 -8.65
CA SER A 18 -3.94 -23.17 -7.94
C SER A 18 -3.27 -22.73 -6.64
N LEU A 19 -2.32 -23.51 -6.10
CA LEU A 19 -1.57 -23.14 -4.87
C LEU A 19 -0.34 -22.28 -5.15
N PHE A 20 0.14 -22.23 -6.40
CA PHE A 20 1.01 -21.15 -6.89
C PHE A 20 0.17 -19.99 -7.43
N ALA A 21 -0.89 -19.62 -6.70
CA ALA A 21 -1.43 -18.28 -6.77
C ALA A 21 -0.31 -17.33 -6.32
N GLN A 22 0.57 -16.98 -7.26
CA GLN A 22 1.61 -15.98 -7.13
C GLN A 22 1.04 -14.86 -6.27
N LYS A 23 1.57 -14.74 -5.06
CA LYS A 23 1.27 -13.66 -4.14
C LYS A 23 1.71 -12.40 -4.89
N LYS A 24 0.80 -11.84 -5.71
CA LYS A 24 1.09 -10.73 -6.62
C LYS A 24 1.71 -9.65 -5.75
N SER A 25 3.01 -9.46 -5.94
CA SER A 25 3.79 -8.58 -5.10
C SER A 25 3.30 -7.16 -5.30
N THR A 26 3.06 -6.47 -4.19
CA THR A 26 2.78 -5.04 -4.19
C THR A 26 3.89 -4.32 -4.95
N LYS A 27 3.57 -3.43 -5.87
CA LYS A 27 4.58 -2.72 -6.66
C LYS A 27 5.08 -1.54 -5.84
N VAL A 28 6.37 -1.51 -5.53
CA VAL A 28 7.01 -0.40 -4.83
C VAL A 28 7.82 0.40 -5.83
N TYR A 29 7.65 1.72 -5.83
CA TYR A 29 8.36 2.67 -6.67
C TYR A 29 9.10 3.65 -5.75
N ILE A 30 10.32 4.04 -6.11
CA ILE A 30 11.23 4.79 -5.24
C ILE A 30 11.83 5.94 -6.03
N ALA A 31 11.94 7.10 -5.41
CA ALA A 31 12.67 8.23 -5.95
C ALA A 31 13.67 8.74 -4.91
N GLU A 32 14.87 9.06 -5.39
CA GLU A 32 15.79 9.88 -4.62
C GLU A 32 15.35 11.34 -4.70
N VAL A 33 15.24 11.96 -3.54
CA VAL A 33 14.89 13.37 -3.44
C VAL A 33 16.08 14.17 -2.94
N SER A 34 16.21 15.38 -3.46
CA SER A 34 16.98 16.43 -2.84
C SER A 34 16.01 17.45 -2.26
N ILE A 35 16.34 17.99 -1.09
CA ILE A 35 15.69 19.22 -0.65
C ILE A 35 16.39 20.32 -1.45
N PRO A 36 15.68 21.12 -2.26
CA PRO A 36 16.29 22.21 -3.01
C PRO A 36 17.02 23.10 -2.02
N LYS A 37 18.35 23.01 -2.05
CA LYS A 37 19.21 23.94 -1.34
C LYS A 37 19.21 25.21 -2.18
N VAL A 38 18.10 25.95 -2.15
CA VAL A 38 18.13 27.36 -2.53
C VAL A 38 19.15 27.95 -1.58
N LEU A 39 20.37 28.18 -2.08
CA LEU A 39 21.42 28.80 -1.29
C LEU A 39 20.88 30.17 -0.92
N PRO A 40 20.50 30.39 0.36
CA PRO A 40 19.94 31.66 0.74
C PRO A 40 21.03 32.70 0.50
N GLY A 41 20.64 33.93 0.14
CA GLY A 41 21.59 35.05 0.15
C GLY A 41 22.34 35.07 1.50
N PRO A 42 23.61 35.51 1.56
CA PRO A 42 24.43 35.38 2.77
C PRO A 42 23.77 35.90 4.05
N GLN A 43 22.97 36.96 3.96
CA GLN A 43 22.19 37.53 5.06
C GLN A 43 21.07 36.59 5.53
N LEU A 44 20.30 36.01 4.61
CA LEU A 44 19.22 35.07 4.92
C LEU A 44 19.77 33.79 5.56
N LYS A 45 20.92 33.31 5.07
CA LYS A 45 21.60 32.17 5.68
C LYS A 45 22.02 32.50 7.13
N ARG A 46 22.71 33.63 7.34
CA ARG A 46 23.12 34.07 8.68
C ARG A 46 21.93 34.21 9.63
N ARG A 47 20.84 34.84 9.18
CA ARG A 47 19.58 34.95 9.92
C ARG A 47 19.06 33.57 10.35
N ASN A 48 18.94 32.65 9.40
CA ASN A 48 18.38 31.33 9.66
C ASN A 48 19.29 30.49 10.58
N ASP A 49 20.61 30.60 10.42
CA ASP A 49 21.58 29.95 11.29
C ASP A 49 21.47 30.48 12.73
N GLU A 50 21.34 31.80 12.92
CA GLU A 50 21.15 32.43 14.23
C GLU A 50 19.84 31.99 14.90
N ILE A 51 18.72 32.05 14.17
CA ILE A 51 17.41 31.59 14.69
C ILE A 51 17.46 30.11 15.06
N THR A 52 18.09 29.27 14.23
CA THR A 52 18.24 27.83 14.49
C THR A 52 19.05 27.58 15.75
N PHE A 53 20.14 28.32 15.96
CA PHE A 53 20.95 28.24 17.16
C PHE A 53 20.15 28.65 18.40
N GLN A 54 19.46 29.78 18.35
CA GLN A 54 18.62 30.28 19.45
C GLN A 54 17.51 29.29 19.81
N ALA A 55 16.85 28.71 18.80
CA ALA A 55 15.79 27.73 19.02
C ALA A 55 16.27 26.47 19.73
N LYS A 56 17.43 25.92 19.34
CA LYS A 56 18.04 24.78 20.05
C LYS A 56 18.39 25.14 21.49
N ASN A 57 19.01 26.30 21.69
CA ASN A 57 19.34 26.77 23.03
C ASN A 57 18.09 26.96 23.89
N LYS A 58 16.98 27.43 23.31
CA LYS A 58 15.70 27.60 24.00
C LYS A 58 15.13 26.27 24.52
N ILE A 59 15.30 25.17 23.79
CA ILE A 59 14.91 23.82 24.26
C ILE A 59 15.81 23.33 25.40
N ASN A 60 17.10 23.67 25.40
CA ASN A 60 17.97 23.38 26.55
C ASN A 60 17.56 24.23 27.77
N ASN A 61 17.26 25.52 27.60
CA ASN A 61 16.75 26.35 28.68
C ASN A 61 15.42 25.82 29.25
N LEU A 62 14.57 25.22 28.42
CA LEU A 62 13.36 24.53 28.88
C LEU A 62 13.69 23.31 29.76
N LEU A 63 14.70 22.53 29.37
CA LEU A 63 15.19 21.41 30.19
C LEU A 63 15.74 21.89 31.54
N ASP A 64 16.51 22.99 31.53
CA ASP A 64 17.05 23.60 32.74
C ASP A 64 15.93 24.12 33.65
N LEU A 65 14.89 24.74 33.08
CA LEU A 65 13.68 25.14 33.80
C LEU A 65 13.04 23.93 34.48
N PHE A 66 12.80 22.84 33.74
CA PHE A 66 12.17 21.64 34.30
C PHE A 66 13.02 20.99 35.39
N THR A 67 14.34 20.92 35.18
CA THR A 67 15.28 20.40 36.18
C THR A 67 15.30 21.27 37.45
N THR A 68 15.25 22.59 37.28
CA THR A 68 15.21 23.56 38.38
C THR A 68 13.92 23.43 39.19
N LEU A 69 12.76 23.35 38.54
CA LEU A 69 11.47 23.20 39.21
C LEU A 69 11.34 21.86 39.96
N THR A 70 12.03 20.82 39.49
CA THR A 70 11.99 19.48 40.07
C THR A 70 13.13 19.20 41.05
N SER A 71 13.93 20.21 41.41
CA SER A 71 14.95 20.08 42.46
C SER A 71 14.36 20.29 43.86
N ASN A 72 14.99 19.69 44.88
CA ASN A 72 14.65 19.93 46.28
C ASN A 72 15.29 21.21 46.85
N SER A 73 16.15 21.89 46.09
CA SER A 73 16.96 23.01 46.60
C SER A 73 16.22 24.33 46.67
N LEU A 74 15.06 24.44 46.00
CA LEU A 74 14.29 25.68 45.94
C LEU A 74 13.16 25.69 46.97
N THR A 75 12.92 26.88 47.51
CA THR A 75 11.70 27.21 48.25
C THR A 75 10.52 27.41 47.30
N GLU A 76 9.30 27.42 47.83
CA GLU A 76 8.07 27.65 47.05
C GLU A 76 8.02 29.05 46.40
N SER A 77 8.51 30.07 47.11
CA SER A 77 8.58 31.44 46.59
C SER A 77 9.57 31.56 45.43
N GLU A 78 10.72 30.89 45.53
CA GLU A 78 11.70 30.84 44.44
C GLU A 78 11.14 30.11 43.22
N ARG A 79 10.48 28.96 43.41
CA ARG A 79 9.81 28.24 42.31
C ARG A 79 8.75 29.09 41.63
N SER A 80 7.90 29.77 42.41
CA SER A 80 6.89 30.69 41.85
C SER A 80 7.51 31.80 41.01
N SER A 81 8.65 32.35 41.46
CA SER A 81 9.39 33.38 40.72
C SER A 81 10.00 32.82 39.44
N VAL A 82 10.57 31.62 39.49
CA VAL A 82 11.11 30.92 38.31
C VAL A 82 10.02 30.64 37.27
N ILE A 83 8.83 30.19 37.72
CA ILE A 83 7.66 29.96 36.86
C ILE A 83 7.24 31.27 36.17
N GLN A 84 7.01 32.35 36.93
CA GLN A 84 6.58 33.64 36.36
C GLN A 84 7.61 34.19 35.37
N ASN A 85 8.90 34.12 35.71
CA ASN A 85 9.97 34.59 34.84
C ASN A 85 10.07 33.79 33.54
N SER A 86 9.53 32.57 33.48
CA SER A 86 9.58 31.76 32.26
C SER A 86 8.67 32.27 31.14
N TYR A 87 7.65 33.09 31.43
CA TYR A 87 6.69 33.59 30.42
C TYR A 87 6.48 35.10 30.44
N LEU A 88 6.92 35.81 31.49
CA LEU A 88 6.91 37.27 31.52
C LEU A 88 8.10 37.87 30.72
N PRO A 89 7.98 39.09 30.18
CA PRO A 89 9.07 39.75 29.47
C PRO A 89 10.32 39.97 30.35
N ASN A 90 11.36 39.15 30.14
CA ASN A 90 12.67 39.28 30.79
C ASN A 90 13.75 38.48 30.02
N GLN A 91 15.00 38.47 30.51
CA GLN A 91 16.11 37.77 29.85
C GLN A 91 15.98 36.23 29.87
N ASN A 92 15.28 35.69 30.87
CA ASN A 92 15.05 34.26 31.09
C ASN A 92 13.72 33.78 30.49
N GLN A 93 13.00 34.64 29.77
CA GLN A 93 11.74 34.29 29.14
C GLN A 93 11.92 33.14 28.15
N ILE A 94 11.18 32.05 28.36
CA ILE A 94 11.19 30.85 27.53
C ILE A 94 9.96 30.80 26.63
N PHE A 95 8.78 31.03 27.23
CA PHE A 95 7.50 31.07 26.54
C PHE A 95 7.15 32.48 26.11
N TYR A 96 6.46 32.63 24.98
CA TYR A 96 6.11 33.94 24.44
C TYR A 96 5.23 34.76 25.39
N ASN A 97 4.29 34.10 26.06
CA ASN A 97 3.44 34.65 27.12
C ASN A 97 2.82 33.50 27.94
N ASP A 98 1.97 33.84 28.91
CA ASP A 98 1.24 32.90 29.77
C ASP A 98 0.12 32.13 29.04
N ALA A 99 -0.42 32.71 27.97
CA ALA A 99 -1.46 32.12 27.12
C ALA A 99 -0.95 31.05 26.15
N VAL A 100 0.35 30.78 26.12
CA VAL A 100 0.93 29.70 25.30
C VAL A 100 0.33 28.36 25.72
N VAL A 101 -0.10 27.60 24.72
CA VAL A 101 -0.70 26.28 24.91
C VAL A 101 0.38 25.22 25.04
N VAL A 102 0.29 24.45 26.13
CA VAL A 102 1.13 23.31 26.44
C VAL A 102 0.27 22.07 26.62
N GLU A 103 0.49 21.04 25.82
CA GLU A 103 -0.18 19.75 25.98
C GLU A 103 0.48 19.00 27.15
N ASP A 104 -0.31 18.55 28.11
CA ASP A 104 0.15 17.94 29.35
C ASP A 104 0.85 16.59 29.12
N ASP A 105 2.12 16.50 29.50
CA ASP A 105 2.93 15.28 29.61
C ASP A 105 3.40 15.00 31.05
N ILE A 106 2.83 15.71 32.04
CA ILE A 106 3.07 15.46 33.47
C ILE A 106 2.24 14.27 33.95
N ASP A 107 0.99 14.09 33.51
CA ASP A 107 0.29 12.82 33.74
C ASP A 107 0.93 11.71 32.87
N PRO A 108 1.51 10.64 33.46
CA PRO A 108 2.12 9.55 32.70
C PRO A 108 1.13 8.77 31.80
N LYS A 109 -0.18 9.02 31.90
CA LYS A 109 -1.19 8.48 30.98
C LYS A 109 -1.29 9.27 29.67
N HIS A 110 -0.85 10.53 29.66
CA HIS A 110 -0.85 11.37 28.46
C HIS A 110 0.40 11.09 27.63
N THR A 111 0.27 10.23 26.62
CA THR A 111 1.39 9.77 25.80
C THR A 111 1.28 10.17 24.33
N THR A 112 0.13 10.66 23.88
CA THR A 112 -0.13 11.02 22.48
C THR A 112 -1.01 12.27 22.36
N SER A 113 -1.08 12.84 21.14
CA SER A 113 -1.91 14.01 20.82
C SER A 113 -3.42 13.77 20.97
N GLU A 114 -3.88 12.52 20.90
CA GLU A 114 -5.29 12.15 21.02
C GLU A 114 -5.72 11.98 22.49
N ASN A 115 -4.75 11.84 23.40
CA ASN A 115 -5.00 11.57 24.81
C ASN A 115 -4.17 12.52 25.67
N THR A 116 -4.49 13.81 25.60
CA THR A 116 -3.86 14.85 26.41
C THR A 116 -4.86 15.98 26.67
N SER A 117 -4.51 16.87 27.61
CA SER A 117 -5.21 18.12 27.85
C SER A 117 -4.32 19.31 27.53
N GLU A 118 -4.89 20.33 26.92
CA GLU A 118 -4.22 21.62 26.70
C GLU A 118 -4.27 22.46 27.98
N LEU A 119 -3.10 22.90 28.44
CA LEU A 119 -2.92 23.73 29.63
C LEU A 119 -2.23 25.05 29.26
N ALA A 120 -2.56 26.11 29.99
CA ALA A 120 -1.76 27.33 29.98
C ALA A 120 -0.41 27.08 30.66
N VAL A 121 0.62 27.86 30.30
CA VAL A 121 2.00 27.67 30.79
C VAL A 121 2.07 27.65 32.31
N ASP A 122 1.46 28.62 32.99
CA ASP A 122 1.51 28.72 34.45
C ASP A 122 0.95 27.46 35.12
N ARG A 123 -0.21 26.98 34.64
CA ARG A 123 -0.83 25.75 35.14
C ARG A 123 0.05 24.53 34.90
N TYR A 124 0.54 24.35 33.68
CA TYR A 124 1.42 23.23 33.34
C TYR A 124 2.68 23.17 34.23
N LEU A 125 3.35 24.31 34.45
CA LEU A 125 4.56 24.36 35.28
C LEU A 125 4.26 24.15 36.77
N ARG A 126 3.11 24.61 37.28
CA ARG A 126 2.67 24.32 38.64
C ARG A 126 2.31 22.85 38.83
N ASP A 127 1.64 22.26 37.84
CA ASP A 127 1.31 20.83 37.84
C ASP A 127 2.60 19.99 37.83
N MET A 128 3.64 20.41 37.10
CA MET A 128 4.97 19.81 37.19
C MET A 128 5.57 19.89 38.61
N ASP A 129 5.56 21.05 39.26
CA ASP A 129 6.07 21.21 40.63
C ASP A 129 5.32 20.32 41.65
N LEU A 130 4.00 20.22 41.49
CA LEU A 130 3.14 19.52 42.44
C LEU A 130 3.15 17.99 42.24
N PHE A 131 3.09 17.54 40.99
CA PHE A 131 2.81 16.15 40.66
C PHE A 131 4.02 15.35 40.22
N TYR A 132 5.13 15.98 39.85
CA TYR A 132 6.37 15.29 39.56
C TYR A 132 7.25 15.18 40.83
N SER A 133 7.73 13.98 41.13
CA SER A 133 8.57 13.74 42.30
C SER A 133 9.92 14.43 42.14
N LYS A 134 10.25 15.30 43.11
CA LYS A 134 11.50 16.04 43.14
C LYS A 134 12.71 15.12 43.40
N ALA A 135 13.86 15.49 42.86
CA ALA A 135 15.10 14.74 43.00
C ALA A 135 16.32 15.66 43.08
N ASP A 136 17.35 15.23 43.82
CA ASP A 136 18.63 15.96 43.90
C ASP A 136 19.51 15.74 42.66
N THR A 137 19.09 14.85 41.76
CA THR A 137 19.78 14.53 40.51
C THR A 137 18.88 14.80 39.31
N VAL A 138 19.49 15.07 38.16
CA VAL A 138 18.77 15.35 36.90
C VAL A 138 17.93 14.14 36.49
N SER A 139 16.62 14.27 36.63
CA SER A 139 15.66 13.19 36.34
C SER A 139 14.96 13.34 34.99
N ILE A 140 14.97 14.54 34.39
CA ILE A 140 14.36 14.84 33.10
C ILE A 140 15.46 14.95 32.05
N LYS A 141 15.25 14.42 30.85
CA LYS A 141 16.21 14.48 29.75
C LYS A 141 15.49 14.74 28.43
N PHE A 142 16.04 15.65 27.63
CA PHE A 142 15.67 15.81 26.23
C PHE A 142 16.73 15.19 25.34
N THR A 143 16.29 14.40 24.35
CA THR A 143 17.17 13.75 23.38
C THR A 143 16.65 13.99 21.97
N GLN A 144 17.47 13.69 20.95
CA GLN A 144 17.07 13.80 19.54
C GLN A 144 16.53 15.19 19.17
N ILE A 145 17.18 16.25 19.64
CA ILE A 145 16.78 17.63 19.37
C ILE A 145 17.12 17.98 17.91
N ILE A 146 16.09 18.10 17.08
CA ILE A 146 16.21 18.39 15.65
C ILE A 146 15.34 19.59 15.30
N THR A 147 15.92 20.54 14.57
CA THR A 147 15.24 21.77 14.12
C THR A 147 14.72 21.61 12.70
N SER A 148 13.54 22.16 12.43
CA SER A 148 13.09 22.41 11.06
C SER A 148 13.90 23.53 10.40
N PRO A 149 13.77 23.71 9.07
CA PRO A 149 14.10 25.00 8.45
C PRO A 149 13.30 26.13 9.09
N VAL A 150 13.89 27.33 9.12
CA VAL A 150 13.19 28.57 9.49
C VAL A 150 12.16 28.90 8.41
N GLN A 151 10.94 29.22 8.83
CA GLN A 151 9.82 29.52 7.94
C GLN A 151 9.39 30.97 8.14
N ASP A 152 9.26 31.71 7.03
CA ASP A 152 8.64 33.03 7.03
C ASP A 152 7.11 32.82 6.99
N GLY A 153 6.50 32.68 8.17
CA GLY A 153 5.05 32.56 8.31
C GLY A 153 4.30 33.84 7.93
N LYS A 154 2.98 33.75 7.82
CA LYS A 154 2.13 34.91 7.47
C LYS A 154 2.21 36.01 8.53
N GLU A 155 2.23 35.62 9.80
CA GLU A 155 2.21 36.56 10.94
C GLU A 155 3.60 36.79 11.54
N TYR A 156 4.43 35.74 11.58
CA TYR A 156 5.75 35.80 12.17
C TYR A 156 6.68 34.74 11.57
N ILE A 157 7.99 34.97 11.71
CA ILE A 157 9.01 33.98 11.40
C ILE A 157 8.99 32.93 12.51
N TYR A 158 8.99 31.66 12.15
CA TYR A 158 8.97 30.58 13.12
C TYR A 158 9.89 29.41 12.75
N ILE A 159 10.11 28.56 13.73
CA ILE A 159 10.87 27.32 13.60
C ILE A 159 10.25 26.27 14.53
N LYS A 160 10.18 25.03 14.06
CA LYS A 160 9.73 23.88 14.86
C LYS A 160 10.94 23.10 15.35
N VAL A 161 10.93 22.70 16.61
CA VAL A 161 11.97 21.86 17.21
C VAL A 161 11.34 20.57 17.69
N PHE A 162 11.80 19.46 17.14
CA PHE A 162 11.38 18.11 17.46
C PHE A 162 12.37 17.51 18.46
N PHE A 163 11.87 16.85 19.50
CA PHE A 163 12.72 16.19 20.49
C PHE A 163 11.97 15.07 21.20
N THR A 164 12.71 14.22 21.88
CA THR A 164 12.16 13.16 22.73
C THR A 164 12.37 13.53 24.19
N SER A 165 11.28 13.69 24.93
CA SER A 165 11.27 13.95 26.37
C SER A 165 11.26 12.63 27.13
N VAL A 166 12.12 12.51 28.14
CA VAL A 166 12.23 11.35 29.02
C VAL A 166 12.25 11.80 30.47
N PHE A 167 11.18 11.45 31.18
CA PHE A 167 11.04 11.65 32.61
C PHE A 167 11.44 10.36 33.36
N ASN A 168 12.54 10.37 34.11
CA ASN A 168 13.00 9.20 34.87
C ASN A 168 12.53 9.19 36.33
N GLY A 169 11.84 10.25 36.77
CA GLY A 169 11.22 10.34 38.08
C GLY A 169 9.90 9.58 38.16
N ARG A 170 9.07 9.97 39.12
CA ARG A 170 7.77 9.34 39.39
C ARG A 170 6.69 10.40 39.55
N HIS A 171 5.48 10.09 39.16
CA HIS A 171 4.32 10.90 39.53
C HIS A 171 4.00 10.69 41.02
N THR A 172 3.62 11.75 41.74
CA THR A 172 3.34 11.66 43.20
C THR A 172 2.06 10.88 43.49
N GLN A 173 1.10 10.87 42.56
CA GLN A 173 -0.20 10.21 42.72
C GLN A 173 -0.34 8.89 41.95
N PHE A 174 0.41 8.69 40.86
CA PHE A 174 0.27 7.53 39.99
C PHE A 174 1.53 6.67 40.05
N LYS A 175 1.35 5.34 40.11
CA LYS A 175 2.46 4.37 40.10
C LYS A 175 2.86 3.93 38.69
N ILE A 176 2.40 4.64 37.66
CA ILE A 176 2.69 4.34 36.26
C ILE A 176 4.05 4.98 35.91
N PRO A 177 5.01 4.22 35.38
CA PRO A 177 6.27 4.79 34.92
C PRO A 177 6.04 5.64 33.67
N TYR A 178 6.76 6.75 33.55
CA TYR A 178 6.75 7.57 32.34
C TYR A 178 7.34 6.80 31.16
N GLN A 179 6.80 7.08 29.97
CA GLN A 179 7.34 6.60 28.71
C GLN A 179 8.13 7.73 28.02
N PRO A 180 9.11 7.42 27.17
CA PRO A 180 9.68 8.40 26.26
C PRO A 180 8.60 8.95 25.31
N ILE A 181 8.49 10.27 25.21
CA ILE A 181 7.45 10.94 24.41
C ILE A 181 8.10 11.82 23.36
N HIS A 182 7.60 11.74 22.12
CA HIS A 182 7.99 12.66 21.05
C HIS A 182 7.20 13.95 21.14
N ARG A 183 7.93 15.07 21.22
CA ARG A 183 7.38 16.40 21.42
C ARG A 183 7.82 17.33 20.29
N ILE A 184 6.99 18.34 20.06
CA ILE A 184 7.26 19.44 19.16
C ILE A 184 7.09 20.76 19.90
N ALA A 185 8.10 21.61 19.81
CA ALA A 185 8.00 23.00 20.20
C ALA A 185 7.93 23.86 18.95
N GLU A 186 6.91 24.70 18.83
CA GLU A 186 6.90 25.79 17.85
C GLU A 186 7.46 27.04 18.51
N LEU A 187 8.42 27.68 17.85
CA LEU A 187 9.05 28.89 18.35
C LEU A 187 8.89 30.03 17.36
N LYS A 188 8.37 31.15 17.87
CA LYS A 188 8.37 32.44 17.19
C LYS A 188 9.76 33.06 17.28
N ALA A 189 10.27 33.58 16.16
CA ALA A 189 11.51 34.33 16.09
C ALA A 189 11.23 35.82 15.93
N GLU A 190 11.77 36.64 16.82
CA GLU A 190 11.64 38.11 16.82
C GLU A 190 13.02 38.77 16.84
N LEU A 191 13.14 39.91 16.18
CA LEU A 191 14.35 40.72 16.22
C LEU A 191 14.24 41.74 17.36
N VAL A 192 14.94 41.50 18.46
CA VAL A 192 14.93 42.35 19.66
C VAL A 192 16.31 42.96 19.83
N GLU A 193 16.39 44.29 19.81
CA GLU A 193 17.66 45.04 19.95
C GLU A 193 18.73 44.60 18.91
N GLY A 194 18.28 44.30 17.69
CA GLY A 194 19.16 43.86 16.59
C GLY A 194 19.69 42.43 16.71
N LYS A 195 19.19 41.62 17.66
CA LYS A 195 19.52 40.20 17.80
C LYS A 195 18.27 39.34 17.66
N TRP A 196 18.40 38.18 17.02
CA TRP A 196 17.28 37.25 16.94
C TRP A 196 17.08 36.57 18.30
N ARG A 197 15.83 36.57 18.77
CA ARG A 197 15.39 35.82 19.95
C ARG A 197 14.25 34.90 19.55
N THR A 198 14.17 33.75 20.20
CA THR A 198 13.12 32.77 19.95
C THR A 198 12.32 32.51 21.22
N TYR A 199 11.01 32.37 21.09
CA TYR A 199 10.09 32.14 22.19
C TYR A 199 9.16 30.98 21.85
N ILE A 200 8.94 30.05 22.79
CA ILE A 200 8.01 28.94 22.58
C ILE A 200 6.59 29.51 22.54
N THR A 201 5.90 29.29 21.42
CA THR A 201 4.48 29.65 21.23
C THR A 201 3.54 28.46 21.35
N ARG A 202 4.08 27.24 21.28
CA ARG A 202 3.36 25.99 21.47
C ARG A 202 4.31 24.89 21.89
N LEU A 203 3.88 24.05 22.84
CA LEU A 203 4.57 22.81 23.21
C LEU A 203 3.56 21.65 23.17
N ALA A 204 3.76 20.70 22.27
CA ALA A 204 2.77 19.68 21.96
C ALA A 204 3.38 18.28 21.75
N PHE A 205 2.54 17.25 21.79
CA PHE A 205 2.87 15.93 21.28
C PHE A 205 3.06 15.98 19.76
N LEU A 206 3.96 15.13 19.26
CA LEU A 206 4.15 14.97 17.83
C LEU A 206 2.91 14.33 17.20
N ARG A 207 2.19 15.08 16.34
CA ARG A 207 1.05 14.55 15.60
C ARG A 207 1.48 13.70 14.42
N SER A 208 0.61 12.79 14.00
CA SER A 208 0.73 12.12 12.71
C SER A 208 0.67 13.16 11.58
N GLY A 209 1.71 13.22 10.75
CA GLY A 209 1.85 14.21 9.69
C GLY A 209 2.93 15.24 9.99
N GLU A 210 2.95 15.79 11.20
CA GLU A 210 3.88 16.84 11.67
C GLU A 210 5.32 16.32 11.83
N GLY A 211 6.00 16.00 10.74
CA GLY A 211 7.42 15.60 10.72
C GLY A 211 8.32 16.70 10.18
N LEU A 212 9.65 16.52 10.34
CA LEU A 212 10.68 17.33 9.65
C LEU A 212 10.41 17.41 8.13
N THR A 213 9.73 16.40 7.59
CA THR A 213 9.38 16.26 6.18
C THR A 213 8.21 17.14 5.74
N GLU A 214 7.39 17.74 6.62
CA GLU A 214 6.34 18.69 6.17
C GLU A 214 6.93 19.98 5.63
N LEU A 215 8.18 20.25 5.99
CA LEU A 215 8.79 21.57 5.90
C LEU A 215 9.83 21.63 4.80
N SER A 216 10.05 20.51 4.09
CA SER A 216 10.83 20.46 2.88
C SER A 216 9.89 20.13 1.73
N ARG A 217 9.86 20.96 0.69
CA ARG A 217 9.29 20.59 -0.62
C ARG A 217 10.36 19.76 -1.33
N PRO A 218 10.39 18.43 -1.17
CA PRO A 218 11.41 17.64 -1.84
C PRO A 218 11.31 17.89 -3.34
N ILE A 219 12.44 17.85 -4.03
CA ILE A 219 12.50 17.79 -5.48
C ILE A 219 13.10 16.45 -5.84
N ILE A 220 12.47 15.71 -6.74
CA ILE A 220 13.05 14.49 -7.30
C ILE A 220 14.29 14.91 -8.09
N LYS A 221 15.44 14.29 -7.82
CA LYS A 221 16.67 14.62 -8.55
C LYS A 221 16.42 14.41 -10.06
N ASN A 222 16.54 15.49 -10.84
CA ASN A 222 16.19 15.54 -12.27
C ASN A 222 16.90 14.51 -13.16
N GLU A 223 17.95 13.87 -12.66
CA GLU A 223 18.72 12.84 -13.36
C GLU A 223 18.00 11.49 -13.45
N PHE A 224 16.87 11.32 -12.75
CA PHE A 224 16.11 10.07 -12.70
C PHE A 224 14.76 10.19 -13.40
N GLY A 225 14.62 9.55 -14.57
CA GLY A 225 13.34 9.41 -15.27
C GLY A 225 13.39 8.46 -16.46
N PRO A 226 12.24 8.01 -16.96
CA PRO A 226 12.20 7.18 -18.16
C PRO A 226 12.67 7.98 -19.38
N LYS A 227 13.46 7.36 -20.26
CA LYS A 227 13.95 8.00 -21.50
C LYS A 227 12.83 8.37 -22.47
N LYS A 228 11.69 7.70 -22.36
CA LYS A 228 10.47 7.95 -23.14
C LYS A 228 9.34 8.30 -22.18
N SER A 229 8.42 9.15 -22.62
CA SER A 229 7.21 9.43 -21.84
C SER A 229 6.40 8.15 -21.63
N LEU A 230 5.70 8.08 -20.50
CA LEU A 230 4.80 6.96 -20.23
C LEU A 230 3.53 7.12 -21.07
N ASP A 231 3.26 6.11 -21.91
CA ASP A 231 2.09 6.05 -22.80
C ASP A 231 0.77 5.76 -22.06
N SER A 232 0.82 5.46 -20.76
CA SER A 232 -0.37 5.22 -19.95
C SER A 232 -1.19 6.50 -19.76
N LYS A 233 -2.52 6.32 -19.72
CA LYS A 233 -3.45 7.41 -19.40
C LYS A 233 -3.25 7.82 -17.93
N PRO A 234 -3.27 9.13 -17.63
CA PRO A 234 -3.25 9.58 -16.24
C PRO A 234 -4.45 9.03 -15.46
N VAL A 235 -4.20 8.59 -14.23
CA VAL A 235 -5.23 8.11 -13.30
C VAL A 235 -5.18 8.98 -12.05
N SER A 236 -6.34 9.39 -11.57
CA SER A 236 -6.47 10.25 -10.39
C SER A 236 -6.78 9.41 -9.15
N PHE A 237 -6.18 9.80 -8.03
CA PHE A 237 -6.38 9.24 -6.71
C PHE A 237 -6.74 10.37 -5.74
N LEU A 238 -7.67 10.11 -4.81
CA LEU A 238 -8.02 11.00 -3.69
C LEU A 238 -7.44 10.47 -2.40
N GLN A 239 -7.02 11.36 -1.49
CA GLN A 239 -6.53 10.95 -0.18
C GLN A 239 -7.67 10.33 0.64
N ASP A 240 -7.38 9.24 1.34
CA ASP A 240 -8.38 8.46 2.08
C ASP A 240 -9.04 9.31 3.19
N ASP A 241 -8.27 10.18 3.85
CA ASP A 241 -8.75 11.03 4.97
C ASP A 241 -9.22 12.43 4.55
N ASN A 242 -8.88 12.87 3.33
CA ASN A 242 -9.20 14.22 2.85
C ASN A 242 -9.54 14.23 1.35
N THR A 243 -10.81 14.42 1.02
CA THR A 243 -11.29 14.39 -0.38
C THR A 243 -10.85 15.58 -1.22
N SER A 244 -10.35 16.68 -0.63
CA SER A 244 -9.80 17.80 -1.40
C SER A 244 -8.42 17.49 -1.97
N ASP A 245 -7.70 16.55 -1.37
CA ASP A 245 -6.34 16.22 -1.76
C ASP A 245 -6.31 15.10 -2.80
N SER A 246 -5.56 15.33 -3.87
CA SER A 246 -5.52 14.45 -5.02
C SER A 246 -4.12 14.34 -5.62
N VAL A 247 -3.85 13.17 -6.18
CA VAL A 247 -2.63 12.88 -6.94
C VAL A 247 -3.03 12.24 -8.26
N MET A 248 -2.44 12.72 -9.35
CA MET A 248 -2.60 12.16 -10.69
C MET A 248 -1.30 11.49 -11.10
N VAL A 249 -1.37 10.21 -11.46
CA VAL A 249 -0.18 9.40 -11.77
C VAL A 249 -0.31 8.68 -13.11
N LYS A 250 0.83 8.40 -13.71
CA LYS A 250 1.01 7.45 -14.82
C LYS A 250 1.98 6.38 -14.36
N TRP A 251 1.84 5.15 -14.83
CA TRP A 251 2.83 4.11 -14.54
C TRP A 251 2.95 3.10 -15.67
N ASP A 252 4.06 2.38 -15.68
CA ASP A 252 4.30 1.18 -16.47
C ASP A 252 4.93 0.08 -15.59
N VAL A 253 5.63 -0.87 -16.22
CA VAL A 253 6.28 -1.99 -15.53
C VAL A 253 7.47 -1.55 -14.67
N GLN A 254 8.12 -0.43 -15.00
CA GLN A 254 9.37 0.03 -14.39
C GLN A 254 9.26 1.38 -13.69
N TRP A 255 8.30 2.21 -14.06
CA TRP A 255 8.21 3.61 -13.62
C TRP A 255 6.80 3.96 -13.17
N LEU A 256 6.74 4.89 -12.22
CA LEU A 256 5.54 5.60 -11.84
C LEU A 256 5.88 7.09 -11.86
N THR A 257 5.14 7.88 -12.62
CA THR A 257 5.32 9.34 -12.71
C THR A 257 4.11 10.02 -12.09
N ILE A 258 4.34 10.83 -11.07
CA ILE A 258 3.35 11.78 -10.57
C ILE A 258 3.29 12.94 -11.56
N VAL A 259 2.13 13.13 -12.18
CA VAL A 259 1.86 14.19 -13.17
C VAL A 259 1.40 15.47 -12.46
N LYS A 260 0.57 15.32 -11.41
CA LYS A 260 0.02 16.42 -10.62
C LYS A 260 -0.19 15.96 -9.19
N SER A 261 0.04 16.84 -8.23
CA SER A 261 -0.28 16.65 -6.81
C SER A 261 -0.85 17.96 -6.26
N THR A 262 -1.90 17.89 -5.44
CA THR A 262 -2.35 19.04 -4.62
C THR A 262 -1.52 19.17 -3.35
N LEU A 263 -0.88 18.08 -2.91
CA LEU A 263 -0.03 18.04 -1.73
C LEU A 263 1.39 18.48 -2.08
N GLU A 264 1.84 19.59 -1.51
CA GLU A 264 3.20 20.13 -1.74
C GLU A 264 4.32 19.18 -1.30
N MET A 265 4.04 18.29 -0.36
CA MET A 265 5.00 17.31 0.16
C MET A 265 5.22 16.11 -0.76
N ILE A 266 4.37 15.92 -1.77
CA ILE A 266 4.49 14.84 -2.75
C ILE A 266 5.07 15.43 -4.04
N PRO A 267 6.36 15.20 -4.33
CA PRO A 267 6.99 15.83 -5.47
C PRO A 267 6.47 15.24 -6.78
N VAL A 268 6.21 16.13 -7.73
CA VAL A 268 5.94 15.76 -9.12
C VAL A 268 7.23 15.24 -9.75
N GLY A 269 7.16 14.11 -10.47
CA GLY A 269 8.31 13.47 -11.10
C GLY A 269 8.21 11.96 -11.14
N SER A 270 9.32 11.29 -11.49
CA SER A 270 9.36 9.86 -11.77
C SER A 270 9.99 9.04 -10.64
N TYR A 271 9.40 7.88 -10.38
CA TYR A 271 9.78 6.92 -9.35
C TYR A 271 10.08 5.58 -10.04
N GLN A 272 11.22 4.98 -9.73
CA GLN A 272 11.66 3.71 -10.33
C GLN A 272 11.17 2.53 -9.48
N ARG A 273 10.70 1.48 -10.13
CA ARG A 273 10.28 0.25 -9.48
C ARG A 273 11.45 -0.38 -8.73
N SER A 274 11.19 -0.77 -7.49
CA SER A 274 12.12 -1.47 -6.61
C SER A 274 11.51 -2.77 -6.10
N ASN A 275 12.36 -3.76 -5.86
CA ASN A 275 11.99 -5.03 -5.25
C ASN A 275 11.94 -4.96 -3.72
N SER A 276 12.46 -3.89 -3.11
CA SER A 276 12.48 -3.68 -1.67
C SER A 276 11.86 -2.34 -1.29
N SER A 277 11.13 -2.30 -0.19
CA SER A 277 10.82 -1.03 0.49
C SER A 277 12.13 -0.50 1.08
N THR A 278 12.64 0.63 0.56
CA THR A 278 13.94 1.15 0.99
C THR A 278 13.97 1.55 2.46
N LYS A 279 15.15 1.38 3.05
CA LYS A 279 15.58 2.00 4.32
C LYS A 279 16.48 3.22 4.12
N ALA A 280 16.69 3.65 2.88
CA ALA A 280 17.61 4.74 2.57
C ALA A 280 17.04 6.08 3.05
N LEU A 281 17.81 6.78 3.89
CA LEU A 281 17.44 8.02 4.60
C LEU A 281 16.96 9.19 3.69
N ASN A 282 17.29 9.16 2.39
CA ASN A 282 16.97 10.22 1.42
C ASN A 282 16.05 9.73 0.28
N SER A 283 15.29 8.67 0.51
CA SER A 283 14.37 8.11 -0.49
C SER A 283 12.93 8.19 -0.04
N ILE A 284 12.05 8.64 -0.93
CA ILE A 284 10.60 8.52 -0.78
C ILE A 284 10.13 7.34 -1.62
N SER A 285 9.05 6.68 -1.19
CA SER A 285 8.51 5.54 -1.94
C SER A 285 7.00 5.64 -2.11
N ILE A 286 6.52 5.14 -3.24
CA ILE A 286 5.11 4.99 -3.55
C ILE A 286 4.85 3.51 -3.71
N THR A 287 3.89 3.01 -2.95
CA THR A 287 3.42 1.64 -3.05
C THR A 287 2.09 1.65 -3.77
N LEU A 288 2.01 0.98 -4.92
CA LEU A 288 0.77 0.79 -5.65
C LEU A 288 0.23 -0.61 -5.33
N ALA A 289 -0.93 -0.66 -4.69
CA ALA A 289 -1.57 -1.89 -4.25
C ALA A 289 -2.02 -2.75 -5.44
N LYS A 290 -2.26 -4.03 -5.16
CA LYS A 290 -2.45 -5.12 -6.13
C LYS A 290 -3.53 -4.88 -7.20
N ASP A 291 -4.53 -4.09 -6.86
CA ASP A 291 -5.67 -3.82 -7.73
C ASP A 291 -5.50 -2.49 -8.50
N ASP A 292 -4.33 -1.85 -8.36
CA ASP A 292 -3.99 -0.50 -8.85
C ASP A 292 -4.98 0.59 -8.39
N GLN A 293 -5.85 0.27 -7.41
CA GLN A 293 -6.87 1.16 -6.84
C GLN A 293 -6.42 1.90 -5.59
N LYS A 294 -5.34 1.46 -4.94
CA LYS A 294 -4.83 2.12 -3.73
C LYS A 294 -3.37 2.48 -3.90
N LEU A 295 -3.05 3.73 -3.63
CA LEU A 295 -1.69 4.27 -3.65
C LEU A 295 -1.31 4.65 -2.22
N THR A 296 -0.12 4.28 -1.79
CA THR A 296 0.40 4.65 -0.47
C THR A 296 1.73 5.35 -0.64
N PHE A 297 1.78 6.62 -0.29
CA PHE A 297 2.99 7.41 -0.31
C PHE A 297 3.70 7.31 1.05
N LYS A 298 4.95 6.87 1.06
CA LYS A 298 5.80 6.83 2.26
C LYS A 298 6.87 7.91 2.18
N ARG A 299 6.88 8.75 3.22
CA ARG A 299 7.73 9.94 3.38
C ARG A 299 9.12 9.59 3.94
N LEU A 300 10.02 10.59 3.97
CA LEU A 300 11.37 10.46 4.52
C LEU A 300 11.38 10.17 6.02
N ASP A 301 10.40 10.70 6.76
CA ASP A 301 10.18 10.39 8.18
C ASP A 301 9.51 9.02 8.43
N GLY A 302 9.14 8.29 7.38
CA GLY A 302 8.49 6.99 7.47
C GLY A 302 6.96 7.04 7.59
N THR A 303 6.35 8.22 7.72
CA THR A 303 4.89 8.38 7.70
C THR A 303 4.32 7.97 6.34
N GLN A 304 3.06 7.51 6.34
CA GLN A 304 2.38 7.00 5.15
C GLN A 304 1.07 7.74 4.91
N ILE A 305 0.80 8.09 3.65
CA ILE A 305 -0.44 8.72 3.21
C ILE A 305 -1.12 7.78 2.21
N GLY A 306 -2.36 7.39 2.50
CA GLY A 306 -3.18 6.53 1.65
C GLY A 306 -4.02 7.33 0.66
N PHE A 307 -4.14 6.81 -0.56
CA PHE A 307 -5.03 7.36 -1.59
C PHE A 307 -5.80 6.24 -2.27
N SER A 308 -7.04 6.52 -2.63
CA SER A 308 -7.94 5.63 -3.37
C SER A 308 -8.24 6.18 -4.76
N GLN A 309 -8.23 5.31 -5.77
CA GLN A 309 -8.45 5.67 -7.16
C GLN A 309 -9.86 6.21 -7.38
N ILE A 310 -9.98 7.33 -8.08
CA ILE A 310 -11.26 7.80 -8.60
C ILE A 310 -11.59 6.95 -9.82
N ILE A 311 -12.49 5.99 -9.64
CA ILE A 311 -13.10 5.27 -10.76
C ILE A 311 -14.11 6.23 -11.39
N VAL A 312 -13.68 6.96 -12.42
CA VAL A 312 -14.61 7.70 -13.27
C VAL A 312 -15.46 6.65 -13.96
N LYS A 313 -16.66 6.38 -13.43
CA LYS A 313 -17.65 5.51 -14.06
C LYS A 313 -17.84 6.03 -15.50
N ASP A 314 -17.61 5.18 -16.49
CA ASP A 314 -17.78 5.56 -17.89
C ASP A 314 -19.23 6.01 -18.08
N PRO A 315 -19.49 7.27 -18.47
CA PRO A 315 -20.86 7.82 -18.55
C PRO A 315 -21.72 7.13 -19.60
N LYS A 316 -21.18 6.17 -20.37
CA LYS A 316 -21.94 5.33 -21.31
C LYS A 316 -22.59 4.11 -20.66
N ILE A 317 -22.28 3.80 -19.40
CA ILE A 317 -22.98 2.79 -18.59
C ILE A 317 -23.87 3.56 -17.59
N ASN A 318 -24.78 4.37 -18.12
CA ASN A 318 -25.85 4.98 -17.35
C ASN A 318 -27.01 3.98 -17.26
N ASP A 319 -26.78 2.85 -16.58
CA ASP A 319 -27.88 2.09 -16.01
C ASP A 319 -28.04 2.57 -14.56
N PRO A 320 -28.99 3.49 -14.29
CA PRO A 320 -29.10 4.17 -13.00
C PRO A 320 -29.41 3.24 -11.82
N ASP A 321 -29.72 1.96 -12.08
CA ASP A 321 -30.04 0.97 -11.05
C ASP A 321 -28.86 0.10 -10.60
N ILE A 322 -27.65 0.25 -11.18
CA ILE A 322 -26.47 -0.57 -10.81
C ILE A 322 -25.42 0.30 -10.11
N ASP A 323 -25.74 0.78 -8.90
CA ASP A 323 -24.80 1.60 -8.13
C ASP A 323 -23.96 0.81 -7.13
N ASP A 324 -24.35 -0.42 -6.80
CA ASP A 324 -23.65 -1.23 -5.82
C ASP A 324 -22.52 -2.07 -6.43
N LEU A 325 -21.30 -1.84 -5.92
CA LEU A 325 -20.13 -2.69 -6.14
C LEU A 325 -20.45 -4.18 -5.87
N GLU A 326 -21.42 -4.45 -5.01
CA GLU A 326 -21.94 -5.78 -4.71
C GLU A 326 -22.61 -6.44 -5.94
N ASP A 327 -23.34 -5.68 -6.76
CA ASP A 327 -24.00 -6.21 -7.95
C ASP A 327 -23.03 -6.54 -9.08
N ILE A 328 -21.99 -5.72 -9.25
CA ILE A 328 -20.89 -6.01 -10.19
C ILE A 328 -20.18 -7.31 -9.78
N ASN A 329 -19.92 -7.49 -8.48
CA ASN A 329 -19.33 -8.71 -7.95
C ASN A 329 -20.26 -9.92 -8.13
N ARG A 330 -21.57 -9.75 -7.92
CA ARG A 330 -22.59 -10.78 -8.12
C ARG A 330 -22.69 -11.21 -9.59
N LEU A 331 -22.66 -10.25 -10.53
CA LEU A 331 -22.64 -10.50 -11.98
C LEU A 331 -21.36 -11.22 -12.40
N SER A 332 -20.19 -10.78 -11.92
CA SER A 332 -18.92 -11.46 -12.19
C SER A 332 -18.92 -12.92 -11.70
N ARG A 333 -19.46 -13.16 -10.50
CA ARG A 333 -19.62 -14.52 -9.94
C ARG A 333 -20.56 -15.38 -10.82
N LYS A 334 -21.70 -14.84 -11.26
CA LYS A 334 -22.61 -15.54 -12.16
C LYS A 334 -21.94 -15.95 -13.48
N TYR A 335 -21.17 -15.06 -14.09
CA TYR A 335 -20.44 -15.39 -15.33
C TYR A 335 -19.33 -16.42 -15.11
N ARG A 336 -18.64 -16.40 -13.97
CA ARG A 336 -17.64 -17.43 -13.63
C ARG A 336 -18.26 -18.81 -13.49
N ILE A 337 -19.36 -18.92 -12.75
CA ILE A 337 -20.06 -20.20 -12.55
C ILE A 337 -20.55 -20.74 -13.90
N LYS A 338 -21.18 -19.89 -14.72
CA LYS A 338 -21.61 -20.29 -16.08
C LYS A 338 -20.44 -20.71 -16.96
N GLY A 339 -19.33 -19.96 -16.93
CA GLY A 339 -18.14 -20.25 -17.71
C GLY A 339 -17.51 -21.60 -17.37
N TRP A 340 -17.28 -21.86 -16.08
CA TRP A 340 -16.74 -23.14 -15.62
C TRP A 340 -17.70 -24.31 -15.85
N GLY A 341 -19.00 -24.11 -15.64
CA GLY A 341 -20.01 -25.15 -15.90
C GLY A 341 -20.01 -25.60 -17.36
N GLN A 342 -19.89 -24.67 -18.32
CA GLN A 342 -19.81 -25.00 -19.73
C GLN A 342 -18.50 -25.69 -20.12
N ILE A 343 -17.35 -25.28 -19.54
CA ILE A 343 -16.07 -25.96 -19.78
C ILE A 343 -16.14 -27.41 -19.28
N ALA A 344 -16.66 -27.63 -18.08
CA ALA A 344 -16.79 -28.98 -17.51
C ALA A 344 -17.72 -29.87 -18.36
N ALA A 345 -18.89 -29.35 -18.76
CA ALA A 345 -19.81 -30.05 -19.64
C ALA A 345 -19.18 -30.37 -21.00
N GLY A 346 -18.41 -29.45 -21.56
CA GLY A 346 -17.70 -29.65 -22.82
C GLY A 346 -16.62 -30.72 -22.76
N LEU A 347 -15.83 -30.75 -21.68
CA LEU A 347 -14.83 -31.79 -21.44
C LEU A 347 -15.46 -33.18 -21.26
N LEU A 348 -16.59 -33.27 -20.54
CA LEU A 348 -17.34 -34.51 -20.40
C LEU A 348 -17.86 -35.03 -21.75
N ALA A 349 -18.43 -34.15 -22.58
CA ALA A 349 -18.91 -34.51 -23.91
C ALA A 349 -17.77 -35.03 -24.82
N LEU A 350 -16.59 -34.40 -24.78
CA LEU A 350 -15.41 -34.88 -25.50
C LEU A 350 -14.95 -36.26 -24.98
N GLY A 351 -14.93 -36.46 -23.66
CA GLY A 351 -14.57 -37.74 -23.05
C GLY A 351 -15.50 -38.88 -23.48
N VAL A 352 -16.82 -38.65 -23.46
CA VAL A 352 -17.82 -39.62 -23.91
C VAL A 352 -17.66 -39.93 -25.41
N SER A 353 -17.42 -38.90 -26.22
CA SER A 353 -17.21 -39.06 -27.67
C SER A 353 -15.97 -39.91 -27.96
N TYR A 354 -14.87 -39.64 -27.27
CA TYR A 354 -13.63 -40.40 -27.41
C TYR A 354 -13.79 -41.87 -26.97
N ALA A 355 -14.48 -42.11 -25.86
CA ALA A 355 -14.79 -43.47 -25.41
C ALA A 355 -15.67 -44.22 -26.42
N GLY A 356 -16.68 -43.56 -26.99
CA GLY A 356 -17.52 -44.11 -28.04
C GLY A 356 -16.74 -44.45 -29.31
N TYR A 357 -15.85 -43.57 -29.76
CA TYR A 357 -14.95 -43.82 -30.89
C TYR A 357 -14.08 -45.07 -30.65
N THR A 358 -13.48 -45.15 -29.46
CA THR A 358 -12.58 -46.25 -29.09
C THR A 358 -13.33 -47.59 -29.09
N SER A 359 -14.55 -47.61 -28.54
CA SER A 359 -15.39 -48.82 -28.56
C SER A 359 -15.78 -49.24 -29.98
N LEU A 360 -16.11 -48.30 -30.87
CA LEU A 360 -16.40 -48.58 -32.27
C LEU A 360 -15.17 -49.13 -32.99
N GLN A 361 -13.99 -48.57 -32.73
CA GLN A 361 -12.74 -49.04 -33.31
C GLN A 361 -12.40 -50.47 -32.89
N THR A 362 -12.58 -50.80 -31.60
CA THR A 362 -12.38 -52.17 -31.11
C THR A 362 -13.36 -53.14 -31.79
N SER A 363 -14.65 -52.78 -31.84
CA SER A 363 -15.68 -53.59 -32.49
C SER A 363 -15.39 -53.83 -33.98
N TYR A 364 -14.88 -52.80 -34.67
CA TYR A 364 -14.48 -52.91 -36.07
C TYR A 364 -13.27 -53.83 -36.26
N ASN A 365 -12.25 -53.71 -35.40
CA ASN A 365 -11.08 -54.58 -35.46
C ASN A 365 -11.49 -56.05 -35.27
N ASP A 366 -12.37 -56.33 -34.30
CA ASP A 366 -12.91 -57.68 -34.06
C ASP A 366 -13.70 -58.20 -35.27
N TYR A 367 -14.50 -57.34 -35.92
CA TYR A 367 -15.21 -57.66 -37.16
C TYR A 367 -14.23 -58.03 -38.28
N THR A 368 -13.21 -57.20 -38.52
CA THR A 368 -12.23 -57.45 -39.59
C THR A 368 -11.41 -58.72 -39.35
N ALA A 369 -11.08 -59.02 -38.08
CA ALA A 369 -10.38 -60.24 -37.70
C ALA A 369 -11.24 -61.48 -37.99
N LYS A 370 -12.53 -61.45 -37.60
CA LYS A 370 -13.48 -62.55 -37.90
C LYS A 370 -13.67 -62.75 -39.40
N LEU A 371 -13.81 -61.66 -40.17
CA LEU A 371 -13.97 -61.75 -41.62
C LEU A 371 -12.72 -62.32 -42.30
N SER A 372 -11.52 -61.93 -41.82
CA SER A 372 -10.26 -62.50 -42.30
C SER A 372 -10.20 -64.01 -42.02
N ASN A 373 -10.65 -64.47 -40.85
CA ASN A 373 -10.68 -65.89 -40.53
C ASN A 373 -11.64 -66.66 -41.45
N ILE A 374 -12.86 -66.15 -41.66
CA ILE A 374 -13.85 -66.74 -42.58
C ILE A 374 -13.29 -66.81 -44.02
N ASN A 375 -12.65 -65.74 -44.48
CA ASN A 375 -12.04 -65.72 -45.82
C ASN A 375 -10.91 -66.75 -45.95
N SER A 376 -10.12 -66.97 -44.90
CA SER A 376 -9.09 -68.03 -44.91
C SER A 376 -9.68 -69.44 -44.92
N GLU A 377 -10.74 -69.68 -44.15
CA GLU A 377 -11.47 -70.96 -44.15
C GLU A 377 -12.13 -71.23 -45.50
N TYR A 378 -12.73 -70.20 -46.10
CA TYR A 378 -13.34 -70.28 -47.42
C TYR A 378 -12.30 -70.59 -48.52
N ALA A 379 -11.12 -69.99 -48.46
CA ALA A 379 -10.03 -70.31 -49.39
C ALA A 379 -9.61 -71.78 -49.28
N ILE A 380 -9.49 -72.32 -48.06
CA ILE A 380 -9.21 -73.75 -47.84
C ILE A 380 -10.33 -74.61 -48.45
N TRP A 381 -11.59 -74.30 -48.16
CA TRP A 381 -12.74 -75.03 -48.69
C TRP A 381 -12.81 -75.01 -50.24
N GLN A 382 -12.53 -73.87 -50.87
CA GLN A 382 -12.46 -73.75 -52.33
C GLN A 382 -11.41 -74.69 -52.92
N THR A 383 -10.21 -74.74 -52.31
CA THR A 383 -9.15 -75.66 -52.77
C THR A 383 -9.54 -77.13 -52.63
N MET A 384 -10.31 -77.49 -51.61
CA MET A 384 -10.76 -78.87 -51.38
C MET A 384 -11.87 -79.31 -52.33
N THR A 385 -12.78 -78.40 -52.73
CA THR A 385 -13.99 -78.75 -53.50
C THR A 385 -13.85 -78.56 -55.01
N GLN A 386 -12.75 -77.97 -55.49
CA GLN A 386 -12.51 -77.62 -56.90
C GLN A 386 -13.63 -76.77 -57.53
N GLN A 387 -14.46 -76.09 -56.72
CA GLN A 387 -15.50 -75.21 -57.22
C GLN A 387 -14.91 -73.83 -57.58
N SER A 388 -15.18 -73.36 -58.79
CA SER A 388 -14.68 -72.09 -59.34
C SER A 388 -15.59 -70.88 -59.08
N GLY A 389 -16.53 -70.96 -58.14
CA GLY A 389 -17.55 -69.93 -57.92
C GLY A 389 -17.54 -69.30 -56.52
N GLY A 390 -17.21 -68.01 -56.45
CA GLY A 390 -17.39 -67.13 -55.28
C GLY A 390 -16.14 -66.30 -54.93
N GLY A 391 -16.27 -64.98 -54.91
CA GLY A 391 -15.17 -64.07 -54.55
C GLY A 391 -14.98 -63.95 -53.03
N ILE A 392 -13.76 -63.58 -52.60
CA ILE A 392 -13.44 -63.29 -51.20
C ILE A 392 -14.31 -62.13 -50.71
N SER A 393 -14.88 -62.23 -49.51
CA SER A 393 -15.66 -61.13 -48.94
C SER A 393 -14.74 -59.97 -48.56
N THR A 394 -14.97 -58.79 -49.13
CA THR A 394 -14.22 -57.58 -48.77
C THR A 394 -14.76 -56.96 -47.48
N PRO A 395 -13.90 -56.58 -46.51
CA PRO A 395 -14.37 -55.89 -45.30
C PRO A 395 -15.04 -54.56 -45.66
N MET A 396 -16.15 -54.26 -44.97
CA MET A 396 -16.74 -52.91 -45.00
C MET A 396 -15.72 -51.89 -44.51
N THR A 397 -15.78 -50.65 -45.01
CA THR A 397 -14.97 -49.58 -44.44
C THR A 397 -15.43 -49.25 -43.02
N PHE A 398 -14.53 -48.73 -42.16
CA PHE A 398 -14.89 -48.29 -40.80
C PHE A 398 -16.09 -47.33 -40.81
N SER A 399 -16.16 -46.46 -41.81
CA SER A 399 -17.24 -45.47 -41.94
C SER A 399 -18.61 -46.07 -42.27
N GLU A 400 -18.64 -47.24 -42.92
CA GLU A 400 -19.87 -47.97 -43.23
C GLU A 400 -20.28 -48.86 -42.05
N TYR A 401 -19.30 -49.57 -41.48
CA TYR A 401 -19.51 -50.43 -40.31
C TYR A 401 -20.04 -49.63 -39.10
N ALA A 402 -19.47 -48.45 -38.86
CA ALA A 402 -19.78 -47.67 -37.67
C ALA A 402 -21.09 -46.87 -37.79
N ARG A 403 -21.89 -47.02 -38.85
CA ARG A 403 -23.19 -46.33 -38.99
C ARG A 403 -24.27 -47.06 -38.18
N PRO A 404 -25.09 -46.33 -37.38
CA PRO A 404 -25.13 -44.87 -37.22
C PRO A 404 -24.24 -44.32 -36.09
N GLY A 405 -23.59 -45.16 -35.28
CA GLY A 405 -22.85 -44.79 -34.07
C GLY A 405 -21.77 -43.71 -34.24
N ILE A 406 -21.12 -43.66 -35.40
CA ILE A 406 -20.09 -42.65 -35.70
C ILE A 406 -20.63 -41.22 -35.70
N TYR A 407 -21.91 -41.01 -36.04
CA TYR A 407 -22.54 -39.69 -36.00
C TYR A 407 -22.74 -39.18 -34.57
N ALA A 408 -23.06 -40.07 -33.63
CA ALA A 408 -23.17 -39.71 -32.22
C ALA A 408 -21.82 -39.28 -31.64
N VAL A 409 -20.74 -39.98 -32.03
CA VAL A 409 -19.36 -39.66 -31.64
C VAL A 409 -18.93 -38.29 -32.17
N TYR A 410 -19.14 -38.01 -33.46
CA TYR A 410 -18.79 -36.70 -34.02
C TYR A 410 -19.68 -35.58 -33.45
N GLY A 411 -20.97 -35.83 -33.27
CA GLY A 411 -21.91 -34.87 -32.67
C GLY A 411 -21.48 -34.45 -31.27
N GLY A 412 -21.11 -35.42 -30.42
CA GLY A 412 -20.59 -35.14 -29.08
C GLY A 412 -19.27 -34.35 -29.13
N GLY A 413 -18.41 -34.62 -30.12
CA GLY A 413 -17.15 -33.88 -30.34
C GLY A 413 -17.37 -32.39 -30.63
N VAL A 414 -18.30 -32.09 -31.54
CA VAL A 414 -18.63 -30.71 -31.95
C VAL A 414 -19.31 -29.95 -30.81
N VAL A 415 -20.31 -30.55 -30.15
CA VAL A 415 -21.02 -29.95 -29.02
C VAL A 415 -20.06 -29.68 -27.87
N GLY A 416 -19.18 -30.65 -27.55
CA GLY A 416 -18.18 -30.50 -26.49
C GLY A 416 -17.24 -29.32 -26.72
N SER A 417 -16.72 -29.19 -27.94
CA SER A 417 -15.84 -28.09 -28.34
C SER A 417 -16.54 -26.73 -28.27
N GLY A 418 -17.80 -26.66 -28.72
CA GLY A 418 -18.60 -25.43 -28.67
C GLY A 418 -18.85 -24.93 -27.24
N LEU A 419 -19.11 -25.85 -26.30
CA LEU A 419 -19.30 -25.52 -24.89
C LEU A 419 -18.02 -24.97 -24.24
N ILE A 420 -16.86 -25.53 -24.56
CA ILE A 420 -15.58 -25.03 -24.05
C ILE A 420 -15.33 -23.59 -24.52
N ILE A 421 -15.52 -23.31 -25.82
CA ILE A 421 -15.32 -21.98 -26.39
C ILE A 421 -16.28 -20.96 -25.74
N ASN A 422 -17.55 -21.32 -25.56
CA ASN A 422 -18.52 -20.43 -24.92
C ASN A 422 -18.19 -20.18 -23.44
N GLY A 423 -17.72 -21.22 -22.74
CA GLY A 423 -17.29 -21.10 -21.35
C GLY A 423 -16.12 -20.13 -21.18
N ILE A 424 -15.12 -20.20 -22.08
CA ILE A 424 -13.99 -19.25 -22.12
C ILE A 424 -14.50 -17.83 -22.34
N ARG A 425 -15.44 -17.60 -23.26
CA ARG A 425 -16.04 -16.27 -23.48
C ARG A 425 -16.71 -15.71 -22.23
N HIS A 426 -17.43 -16.54 -21.46
CA HIS A 426 -18.03 -16.12 -20.20
C HIS A 426 -16.99 -15.75 -19.14
N LEU A 427 -15.88 -16.50 -19.05
CA LEU A 427 -14.77 -16.16 -18.15
C LEU A 427 -14.10 -14.83 -18.53
N LEU A 428 -13.92 -14.57 -19.82
CA LEU A 428 -13.40 -13.28 -20.30
C LEU A 428 -14.34 -12.11 -19.95
N LYS A 429 -15.66 -12.29 -20.10
CA LYS A 429 -16.65 -11.29 -19.66
C LYS A 429 -16.56 -11.03 -18.15
N ALA A 430 -16.44 -12.08 -17.34
CA ALA A 430 -16.27 -11.93 -15.89
C ALA A 430 -14.98 -11.18 -15.51
N GLY A 431 -13.91 -11.34 -16.28
CA GLY A 431 -12.64 -10.62 -16.09
C GLY A 431 -12.72 -9.14 -16.46
N ARG A 432 -13.54 -8.78 -17.45
CA ARG A 432 -13.77 -7.38 -17.83
C ARG A 432 -14.56 -6.60 -16.79
N LEU A 433 -15.52 -7.24 -16.11
CA LEU A 433 -16.30 -6.61 -15.03
C LEU A 433 -15.49 -6.28 -13.77
N LYS A 434 -14.26 -6.78 -13.64
CA LYS A 434 -13.40 -6.56 -12.48
C LYS A 434 -12.36 -5.45 -12.70
N ARG A 435 -12.30 -4.87 -13.90
CA ARG A 435 -11.48 -3.71 -14.24
C ARG A 435 -12.39 -2.51 -14.41
#